data_AF-A0A931GL91-F1
#
_entry.id   AF-A0A931GL91-F1
#
_cell.length_a   1.000
_cell.length_b   1.000
_cell.length_c   1.000
_cell.angle_alpha   90.00
_cell.angle_beta   90.00
_cell.angle_gamma   90.00
#
_symmetry.space_group_name_H-M   'P 1'
#
loop_
_entity.id
_entity.type
_entity.pdbx_description
1 polymer ?
#
loop_
_entity_poly.entity_id
_entity_poly.type
_entity_poly.pdbx_seq_one_letter_code
_entity_poly.pdbx_strand_id
1 'polypeptide(L)'
;MGSGAQRLDEIAAIEFGGKVPKQVAAYAKATQRFAHDLARELDAAEAAADAAMRQLKGHPLLAGVDVAVRAWRVSRHLREARELVEGISAEAVKFNIQFRNEFLAGDQRGTKKSEYRGEVDL
;
A
#
# COMPACT_ATOMS: atom_id res chain seq x y z
N MET A 1 7.46 -18.09 -0.17
CA MET A 1 6.97 -16.69 -0.21
C MET A 1 6.60 -16.40 -1.65
N GLY A 2 5.33 -16.09 -1.94
CA GLY A 2 4.90 -15.75 -3.30
C GLY A 2 5.45 -14.41 -3.77
N SER A 3 5.45 -14.18 -5.09
CA SER A 3 5.83 -12.90 -5.68
C SER A 3 4.86 -11.78 -5.26
N GLY A 4 5.28 -10.52 -5.38
CA GLY A 4 4.40 -9.38 -5.12
C GLY A 4 3.11 -9.43 -5.93
N ALA A 5 3.18 -9.90 -7.18
CA ALA A 5 2.03 -10.14 -8.04
C ALA A 5 1.07 -11.19 -7.45
N GLN A 6 1.58 -12.32 -6.97
CA GLN A 6 0.74 -13.35 -6.35
C GLN A 6 0.02 -12.84 -5.09
N ARG A 7 0.68 -12.02 -4.27
CA ARG A 7 0.04 -11.40 -3.09
C ARG A 7 -1.05 -10.39 -3.50
N LEU A 8 -0.86 -9.67 -4.59
CA LEU A 8 -1.89 -8.78 -5.15
C LEU A 8 -3.08 -9.57 -5.70
N ASP A 9 -2.82 -10.68 -6.40
CA ASP A 9 -3.86 -11.58 -6.90
C ASP A 9 -4.68 -12.17 -5.73
N GLU A 10 -4.01 -12.57 -4.65
CA GLU A 10 -4.67 -13.04 -3.40
C GLU A 10 -5.57 -11.97 -2.79
N ILE A 11 -5.13 -10.70 -2.76
CA ILE A 11 -5.95 -9.57 -2.28
C ILE A 11 -7.14 -9.32 -3.22
N ALA A 12 -6.91 -9.34 -4.54
CA ALA A 12 -7.93 -9.11 -5.55
C ALA A 12 -8.99 -10.22 -5.57
N ALA A 13 -8.62 -11.45 -5.20
CA ALA A 13 -9.52 -12.59 -5.08
C ALA A 13 -10.46 -12.51 -3.86
N ILE A 14 -10.32 -11.51 -2.99
CA ILE A 14 -11.24 -11.31 -1.87
C ILE A 14 -12.55 -10.73 -2.40
N GLU A 15 -13.49 -11.62 -2.71
CA GLU A 15 -14.83 -11.23 -3.14
C GLU A 15 -15.68 -10.70 -1.99
N PHE A 16 -16.46 -9.64 -2.26
CA PHE A 16 -17.45 -9.11 -1.34
C PHE A 16 -18.82 -9.73 -1.63
N GLY A 17 -19.28 -10.61 -0.74
CA GLY A 17 -20.55 -11.33 -0.88
C GLY A 17 -20.96 -12.04 0.41
N GLY A 18 -22.25 -12.01 0.76
CA GLY A 18 -22.73 -12.59 2.01
C GLY A 18 -22.26 -11.79 3.23
N LYS A 19 -21.28 -12.29 3.99
CA LYS A 19 -20.76 -11.64 5.22
C LYS A 19 -19.76 -10.52 4.88
N VAL A 20 -20.24 -9.49 4.19
CA VAL A 20 -19.47 -8.32 3.71
C VAL A 20 -18.53 -7.73 4.76
N PRO A 21 -18.92 -7.53 6.04
CA PRO A 21 -18.04 -6.91 7.02
C PRO A 21 -16.75 -7.70 7.29
N LYS A 22 -16.84 -9.04 7.26
CA LYS A 22 -15.67 -9.90 7.46
C LYS A 22 -14.73 -9.81 6.26
N GLN A 23 -15.26 -9.70 5.04
CA GLN A 23 -14.46 -9.61 3.82
C GLN A 23 -13.77 -8.26 3.68
N VAL A 24 -14.45 -7.15 3.99
CA VAL A 24 -13.84 -5.81 4.03
C VAL A 24 -12.68 -5.79 5.04
N ALA A 25 -12.88 -6.34 6.24
CA ALA A 25 -11.82 -6.42 7.23
C ALA A 25 -10.65 -7.30 6.77
N ALA A 26 -10.93 -8.41 6.08
CA ALA A 26 -9.90 -9.29 5.51
C ALA A 26 -9.11 -8.59 4.40
N TYR A 27 -9.79 -7.89 3.49
CA TYR A 27 -9.18 -7.09 2.43
C TYR A 27 -8.27 -6.01 3.00
N ALA A 28 -8.78 -5.19 3.91
CA ALA A 28 -8.00 -4.14 4.56
C ALA A 28 -6.75 -4.70 5.27
N LYS A 29 -6.89 -5.81 6.00
CA LYS A 29 -5.77 -6.46 6.69
C LYS A 29 -4.74 -7.04 5.70
N ALA A 30 -5.19 -7.65 4.62
CA ALA A 30 -4.30 -8.21 3.60
C ALA A 30 -3.52 -7.10 2.87
N THR A 31 -4.20 -6.02 2.48
CA THR A 31 -3.58 -4.82 1.89
C THR A 31 -2.58 -4.18 2.85
N GLN A 32 -2.93 -4.03 4.13
CA GLN A 32 -2.04 -3.49 5.15
C GLN A 32 -0.76 -4.34 5.28
N ARG A 33 -0.91 -5.67 5.31
CA ARG A 33 0.23 -6.59 5.40
C ARG A 33 1.12 -6.51 4.16
N PHE A 34 0.52 -6.51 2.97
CA PHE A 34 1.23 -6.36 1.71
C PHE A 34 2.04 -5.06 1.68
N ALA A 35 1.43 -3.95 2.09
CA ALA A 35 2.10 -2.66 2.17
C ALA A 35 3.30 -2.71 3.13
N HIS A 36 3.15 -3.27 4.33
CA HIS A 36 4.28 -3.40 5.26
C HIS A 36 5.41 -4.28 4.73
N ASP A 37 5.09 -5.39 4.07
CA ASP A 37 6.10 -6.27 3.51
C ASP A 37 6.83 -5.58 2.34
N LEU A 38 6.11 -4.89 1.46
CA LEU A 38 6.69 -4.14 0.35
C LEU A 38 7.54 -2.95 0.84
N ALA A 39 7.11 -2.25 1.90
CA ALA A 39 7.90 -1.18 2.50
C ALA A 39 9.26 -1.69 3.03
N ARG A 40 9.28 -2.88 3.65
CA ARG A 40 10.54 -3.53 4.09
C ARG A 40 11.42 -3.94 2.90
N GLU A 41 10.80 -4.48 1.84
CA GLU A 41 11.53 -4.85 0.62
C GLU A 41 12.15 -3.61 -0.05
N LEU A 42 11.44 -2.48 -0.08
CA LEU A 42 11.93 -1.20 -0.61
C LEU A 42 13.05 -0.59 0.24
N ASP A 43 12.96 -0.68 1.56
CA ASP A 43 14.02 -0.25 2.49
C ASP A 43 15.33 -1.03 2.26
N ALA A 44 15.23 -2.35 2.15
CA ALA A 44 16.37 -3.20 1.82
C ALA A 44 16.93 -2.89 0.42
N ALA A 45 16.06 -2.67 -0.56
CA ALA A 45 16.45 -2.32 -1.93
C ALA A 45 17.15 -0.95 -1.99
N GLU A 46 16.70 0.05 -1.22
CA GLU A 46 17.34 1.36 -1.10
C GLU A 46 18.81 1.21 -0.70
N ALA A 47 19.06 0.51 0.41
CA ALA A 47 20.40 0.29 0.94
C ALA A 47 21.27 -0.54 -0.03
N ALA A 48 20.72 -1.60 -0.60
CA ALA A 48 21.43 -2.47 -1.54
C ALA A 48 21.81 -1.73 -2.84
N ALA A 49 20.88 -0.93 -3.38
CA ALA A 49 21.12 -0.15 -4.59
C ALA A 49 22.20 0.92 -4.40
N ASP A 50 22.15 1.67 -3.28
CA ASP A 50 23.17 2.67 -2.96
C ASP A 50 24.56 2.03 -2.86
N ALA A 51 24.68 0.93 -2.10
CA ALA A 51 25.93 0.23 -1.90
C ALA A 51 26.49 -0.33 -3.21
N ALA A 52 25.67 -1.02 -4.00
CA ALA A 52 26.08 -1.61 -5.27
C ALA A 52 26.52 -0.55 -6.28
N MET A 53 25.79 0.56 -6.38
CA MET A 53 26.16 1.65 -7.28
C MET A 53 27.47 2.31 -6.83
N ARG A 54 27.63 2.60 -5.53
CA ARG A 54 28.85 3.25 -5.02
C ARG A 54 30.12 2.42 -5.23
N GLN A 55 30.02 1.09 -5.27
CA GLN A 55 31.15 0.21 -5.60
C GLN A 55 31.70 0.45 -7.02
N LEU A 56 30.89 1.02 -7.92
CA LEU A 56 31.29 1.34 -9.29
C LEU A 56 32.03 2.69 -9.40
N LYS A 57 32.27 3.39 -8.29
CA LYS A 57 33.00 4.66 -8.30
C LYS A 57 34.41 4.45 -8.86
N GLY A 58 34.76 5.24 -9.87
CA GLY A 58 36.06 5.15 -10.55
C GLY A 58 36.16 4.04 -11.60
N HIS A 59 35.05 3.35 -11.90
CA HIS A 59 35.03 2.36 -12.96
C HIS A 59 35.30 3.01 -14.34
N PRO A 60 36.23 2.49 -15.17
CA PRO A 60 36.62 3.13 -16.43
C PRO A 60 35.46 3.35 -17.41
N LEU A 61 34.51 2.42 -17.48
CA LEU A 61 33.32 2.54 -18.34
C LEU A 61 32.31 3.61 -17.86
N LEU A 62 32.49 4.14 -16.65
CA LEU A 62 31.66 5.19 -16.06
C LEU A 62 32.41 6.52 -15.95
N ALA A 63 33.48 6.70 -16.74
CA ALA A 63 34.21 7.96 -16.80
C ALA A 63 33.26 9.12 -17.16
N GLY A 64 33.30 10.20 -16.38
CA GLY A 64 32.40 11.35 -16.54
C GLY A 64 31.01 11.18 -15.92
N VAL A 65 30.70 10.02 -15.33
CA VAL A 65 29.44 9.81 -14.59
C VAL A 65 29.66 10.01 -13.09
N ASP A 66 28.89 10.91 -12.49
CA ASP A 66 28.82 11.01 -11.03
C ASP A 66 27.99 9.87 -10.44
N VAL A 67 28.69 8.79 -10.10
CA VAL A 67 28.10 7.58 -9.51
C VAL A 67 27.41 7.87 -8.18
N ALA A 68 27.92 8.81 -7.38
CA ALA A 68 27.33 9.14 -6.08
C ALA A 68 25.97 9.84 -6.25
N VAL A 69 25.88 10.77 -7.21
CA VAL A 69 24.61 11.43 -7.56
C VAL A 69 23.61 10.43 -8.13
N ARG A 70 24.06 9.50 -8.98
CA ARG A 70 23.19 8.45 -9.54
C ARG A 70 22.66 7.51 -8.45
N ALA A 71 23.53 7.04 -7.56
CA ALA A 71 23.16 6.24 -6.39
C ALA A 71 22.12 6.96 -5.53
N TRP A 72 22.41 8.20 -5.14
CA TRP A 72 21.48 9.02 -4.35
C TRP A 72 20.11 9.17 -5.00
N ARG A 73 20.06 9.41 -6.33
CA ARG A 73 18.78 9.53 -7.05
C ARG A 73 17.97 8.24 -6.99
N VAL A 74 18.61 7.09 -7.18
CA VAL A 74 17.93 5.77 -7.12
C VAL A 74 17.42 5.52 -5.70
N SER A 75 18.26 5.71 -4.70
CA SER A 75 17.88 5.53 -3.29
C SER A 75 16.74 6.45 -2.89
N ARG A 76 16.75 7.71 -3.35
CA ARG A 76 15.66 8.65 -3.11
C ARG A 76 14.33 8.14 -3.69
N HIS A 77 14.33 7.62 -4.92
CA HIS A 77 13.11 7.08 -5.52
C HIS A 77 12.57 5.84 -4.81
N LEU A 78 13.45 4.97 -4.31
CA LEU A 78 13.07 3.81 -3.52
C LEU A 78 12.48 4.22 -2.16
N ARG A 79 13.05 5.26 -1.53
CA ARG A 79 12.51 5.86 -0.32
C ARG A 79 11.13 6.48 -0.53
N GLU A 80 10.96 7.27 -1.58
CA GLU A 80 9.67 7.86 -1.96
C GLU A 80 8.61 6.77 -2.20
N ALA A 81 9.00 5.68 -2.88
CA ALA A 81 8.11 4.52 -3.06
C ALA A 81 7.74 3.87 -1.71
N ARG A 82 8.69 3.74 -0.77
CA ARG A 82 8.44 3.21 0.57
C ARG A 82 7.41 4.06 1.32
N GLU A 83 7.57 5.38 1.30
CA GLU A 83 6.65 6.33 1.94
C GLU A 83 5.23 6.23 1.36
N LEU A 84 5.11 6.12 0.03
CA LEU A 84 3.81 5.94 -0.63
C LEU A 84 3.14 4.63 -0.18
N VAL A 85 3.90 3.55 -0.09
CA VAL A 85 3.39 2.25 0.35
C VAL A 85 2.98 2.26 1.82
N GLU A 86 3.72 2.95 2.69
CA GLU A 86 3.30 3.18 4.08
C GLU A 86 1.98 3.97 4.15
N GLY A 87 1.79 4.93 3.24
CA GLY A 87 0.51 5.63 3.05
C GLY A 87 -0.65 4.68 2.70
N ILE A 88 -0.42 3.71 1.81
CA ILE A 88 -1.42 2.68 1.47
C ILE A 88 -1.84 1.87 2.71
N SER A 89 -0.88 1.53 3.59
CA SER A 89 -1.17 0.83 4.85
C SER A 89 -2.12 1.65 5.74
N ALA A 90 -1.84 2.95 5.89
CA ALA A 90 -2.69 3.85 6.69
C ALA A 90 -4.10 3.99 6.08
N GLU A 91 -4.19 4.15 4.76
CA GLU A 91 -5.49 4.26 4.07
C GLU A 91 -6.31 2.96 4.16
N ALA A 92 -5.67 1.78 4.12
CA ALA A 92 -6.37 0.51 4.31
C ALA A 92 -7.04 0.41 5.70
N VAL A 93 -6.38 0.92 6.74
CA VAL A 93 -6.96 0.97 8.10
C VAL A 93 -8.13 1.96 8.16
N LYS A 94 -7.95 3.17 7.60
CA LYS A 94 -9.02 4.18 7.55
C LYS A 94 -10.24 3.67 6.80
N PHE A 95 -10.05 3.04 5.65
CA PHE A 95 -11.11 2.41 4.87
C PHE A 95 -11.96 1.45 5.70
N ASN A 96 -11.33 0.53 6.44
CA ASN A 96 -12.06 -0.41 7.29
C ASN A 96 -12.81 0.28 8.45
N ILE A 97 -12.22 1.32 9.05
CA ILE A 97 -12.88 2.11 10.11
C ILE A 97 -14.10 2.83 9.55
N GLN A 98 -13.95 3.50 8.40
CA GLN A 98 -15.02 4.23 7.74
C GLN A 98 -16.16 3.29 7.36
N PHE A 99 -15.85 2.14 6.77
CA PHE A 99 -16.85 1.11 6.46
C PHE A 99 -17.64 0.69 7.71
N ARG A 100 -16.96 0.43 8.83
CA ARG A 100 -17.63 0.07 10.08
C ARG A 100 -18.54 1.20 10.59
N ASN A 101 -18.10 2.45 10.48
CA ASN A 101 -18.87 3.60 10.95
C ASN A 101 -20.11 3.84 10.09
N GLU A 102 -20.00 3.73 8.77
CA GLU A 102 -21.11 4.02 7.86
C GLU A 102 -22.11 2.86 7.78
N PHE A 103 -21.63 1.61 7.78
CA PHE A 103 -22.46 0.45 7.46
C PHE A 103 -22.79 -0.43 8.68
N LEU A 104 -22.06 -0.33 9.79
CA LEU A 104 -22.30 -1.17 10.99
C LEU A 104 -22.71 -0.37 12.22
N ALA A 105 -22.25 0.88 12.37
CA ALA A 105 -22.65 1.72 13.50
C ALA A 105 -24.11 2.18 13.42
N GLY A 106 -24.74 2.08 12.24
CA GLY A 106 -26.17 2.28 12.03
C GLY A 106 -27.05 1.11 12.47
N ASP A 107 -26.50 -0.11 12.60
CA ASP A 107 -27.27 -1.33 12.86
C ASP A 107 -27.71 -1.47 14.35
N GLN A 108 -27.17 -0.61 15.23
CA GLN A 108 -27.67 -0.44 16.61
C GLN A 108 -28.69 0.70 16.76
N ARG A 109 -28.99 1.46 15.70
CA ARG A 109 -30.07 2.47 15.70
C ARG A 109 -31.38 1.88 15.18
N GLY A 110 -31.77 0.75 15.76
CA GLY A 110 -33.16 0.31 15.72
C GLY A 110 -34.03 1.27 16.53
N THR A 111 -34.42 2.40 15.91
CA THR A 111 -35.63 3.23 16.10
C THR A 111 -35.35 4.71 15.83
N LYS A 112 -35.25 5.09 14.56
CA LYS A 112 -35.97 6.25 13.97
C LYS A 112 -35.51 6.42 12.52
N LYS A 113 -36.45 6.17 11.59
CA LYS A 113 -36.30 6.46 10.16
C LYS A 113 -35.94 7.94 9.99
N SER A 114 -34.79 8.21 9.38
CA SER A 114 -34.53 9.47 8.68
C SER A 114 -34.81 9.20 7.21
N GLU A 115 -35.82 9.84 6.64
CA GLU A 115 -36.11 9.78 5.21
C GLU A 115 -34.93 10.34 4.41
N TYR A 116 -34.29 9.49 3.61
CA TYR A 116 -33.34 9.92 2.60
C TYR A 116 -34.12 10.35 1.35
N ARG A 117 -34.08 11.65 1.02
CA ARG A 117 -34.56 12.22 -0.25
C ARG A 117 -33.39 12.91 -0.93
N GLY A 118 -33.18 12.58 -2.19
CA GLY A 118 -32.39 13.39 -3.12
C GLY A 118 -31.30 12.59 -3.82
N GLU A 119 -31.72 11.91 -4.88
CA GLU A 119 -31.04 11.77 -6.17
C GLU A 119 -29.51 11.57 -6.15
N VAL A 120 -29.09 10.39 -6.58
CA VAL A 120 -27.76 10.17 -7.14
C VAL A 120 -27.95 10.13 -8.65
N ASP A 121 -27.59 11.22 -9.34
CA ASP A 121 -27.45 11.21 -10.80
C ASP A 121 -26.25 10.33 -11.15
N LEU A 122 -26.51 9.32 -12.01
CA LEU A 122 -25.51 8.42 -12.60
C LEU A 122 -24.72 9.12 -13.71
#